data_AF-A0A257JRI1-F1
#
_entry.id   AF-A0A257JRI1-F1
#
_cell.length_a   1.000
_cell.length_b   1.000
_cell.length_c   1.000
_cell.angle_alpha   90.00
_cell.angle_beta   90.00
_cell.angle_gamma   90.00
#
_symmetry.space_group_name_H-M   'P 1'
#
loop_
_entity.id
_entity.type
_entity.pdbx_description
1 polymer ?
#
loop_
_entity_poly.entity_id
_entity_poly.type
_entity_poly.pdbx_seq_one_letter_code
_entity_poly.pdbx_strand_id
1 'polypeptide(L)'
;YAERFGVSDAAKERGKLAVGNVINTQDKYPDTVFASALWHMEPSIDRALKLVKGGKFTAEDYGIYSTMKHQGASLAPLGTFEAKVPAAIKTAVEAKQKAILAGSFAVKVDDNQPKAAFK
;
A
#
# COMPACT_ATOMS: atom_id res chain seq x y z
N TYR A 1 -11.18 11.97 -3.05
CA TYR A 1 -10.03 11.07 -2.91
C TYR A 1 -8.94 11.62 -3.81
N ALA A 2 -7.96 12.32 -3.24
CA ALA A 2 -6.74 12.70 -3.93
C ALA A 2 -5.67 11.81 -3.30
N GLU A 3 -4.87 11.12 -4.08
CA GLU A 3 -4.16 9.93 -3.56
C GLU A 3 -2.64 10.02 -3.73
N ARG A 4 -2.13 11.11 -4.28
CA ARG A 4 -0.72 11.22 -4.67
C ARG A 4 -0.19 12.59 -4.26
N PHE A 5 0.62 13.21 -5.12
CA PHE A 5 1.34 14.46 -4.85
C PHE A 5 0.47 15.55 -4.22
N GLY A 6 -0.74 15.80 -4.73
CA GLY A 6 -1.61 16.86 -4.18
C GLY A 6 -1.98 16.70 -2.69
N VAL A 7 -2.10 15.47 -2.17
CA VAL A 7 -2.33 15.26 -0.72
C VAL A 7 -1.05 15.42 0.07
N SER A 8 0.07 14.94 -0.47
CA SER A 8 1.37 15.14 0.17
C SER A 8 1.75 16.63 0.21
N ASP A 9 1.45 17.39 -0.84
CA ASP A 9 1.65 18.84 -0.92
C ASP A 9 0.78 19.54 0.12
N ALA A 10 -0.53 19.27 0.15
CA ALA A 10 -1.43 19.86 1.14
C ALA A 10 -1.05 19.49 2.59
N ALA A 11 -0.59 18.26 2.82
CA ALA A 11 -0.10 17.82 4.13
C ALA A 11 1.18 18.58 4.53
N LYS A 12 2.13 18.73 3.60
CA LYS A 12 3.36 19.49 3.79
C LYS A 12 3.07 20.96 4.11
N GLU A 13 2.22 21.62 3.31
CA GLU A 13 1.80 23.01 3.52
C GLU A 13 1.14 23.22 4.89
N ARG A 14 0.42 22.22 5.39
CA ARG A 14 -0.28 22.26 6.68
C ARG A 14 0.50 21.66 7.84
N GLY A 15 1.75 21.26 7.63
CA GLY A 15 2.60 20.62 8.65
C GLY A 15 1.99 19.34 9.22
N LYS A 16 1.28 18.55 8.39
CA LYS A 16 0.68 17.27 8.76
C LYS A 16 1.45 16.11 8.15
N LEU A 17 1.36 14.95 8.78
CA LEU A 17 1.90 13.71 8.23
C LEU A 17 0.93 13.09 7.21
N ALA A 18 1.49 12.35 6.26
CA ALA A 18 0.75 11.64 5.22
C ALA A 18 1.27 10.20 5.05
N VAL A 19 0.38 9.33 4.59
CA VAL A 19 0.73 8.01 4.05
C VAL A 19 0.73 8.11 2.52
N GLY A 20 1.82 7.72 1.89
CA GLY A 20 1.91 7.66 0.43
C GLY A 20 1.11 6.47 -0.14
N ASN A 21 0.76 6.54 -1.41
CA ASN A 21 -0.04 5.53 -2.10
C ASN A 21 0.60 5.16 -3.44
N VAL A 22 0.54 3.88 -3.80
CA VAL A 22 1.06 3.24 -5.02
C VAL A 22 2.59 3.24 -5.13
N ILE A 23 3.25 4.36 -4.89
CA ILE A 23 4.70 4.54 -5.04
C ILE A 23 5.33 5.14 -3.78
N ASN A 24 6.65 4.96 -3.63
CA ASN A 24 7.40 5.64 -2.57
C ASN A 24 7.80 7.04 -3.03
N THR A 25 7.30 8.06 -2.34
CA THR A 25 7.61 9.48 -2.61
C THR A 25 8.29 10.17 -1.42
N GLN A 26 8.79 9.42 -0.45
CA GLN A 26 9.38 10.01 0.76
C GLN A 26 10.63 10.86 0.46
N ASP A 27 11.37 10.57 -0.61
CA ASP A 27 12.48 11.40 -1.09
C ASP A 27 12.06 12.85 -1.38
N LYS A 28 10.83 13.05 -1.87
CA LYS A 28 10.24 14.37 -2.18
C LYS A 28 9.56 15.00 -0.97
N TYR A 29 9.18 14.18 0.01
CA TYR A 29 8.41 14.58 1.20
C TYR A 29 9.01 14.01 2.50
N PRO A 30 10.31 14.23 2.79
CA PRO A 30 11.03 13.52 3.85
C PRO A 30 10.54 13.83 5.26
N ASP A 31 9.83 14.95 5.45
CA ASP A 31 9.25 15.33 6.74
C ASP A 31 7.73 15.20 6.79
N THR A 32 7.12 14.67 5.74
CA THR A 32 5.66 14.62 5.58
C THR A 32 5.17 13.20 5.34
N VAL A 33 5.76 12.47 4.37
CA VAL A 33 5.35 11.09 4.05
C VAL A 33 6.16 10.12 4.89
N PHE A 34 5.54 9.52 5.91
CA PHE A 34 6.26 8.65 6.85
C PHE A 34 6.38 7.19 6.41
N ALA A 35 5.46 6.73 5.56
CA ALA A 35 5.47 5.44 4.89
C ALA A 35 4.54 5.50 3.68
N SER A 36 4.67 4.55 2.75
CA SER A 36 3.77 4.43 1.59
C SER A 36 3.24 3.02 1.46
N ALA A 37 1.94 2.88 1.16
CA ALA A 37 1.36 1.63 0.70
C ALA A 37 1.72 1.46 -0.79
N LEU A 38 2.64 0.55 -1.08
CA LEU A 38 3.13 0.29 -2.43
C LEU A 38 2.24 -0.73 -3.13
N TRP A 39 2.02 -0.52 -4.42
CA TRP A 39 1.31 -1.46 -5.28
C TRP A 39 2.25 -1.92 -6.41
N HIS A 40 2.35 -3.24 -6.56
CA HIS A 40 3.14 -3.95 -7.54
C HIS A 40 2.17 -4.64 -8.49
N MET A 41 2.14 -4.20 -9.75
CA MET A 41 1.25 -4.75 -10.77
C MET A 41 1.86 -5.99 -11.45
N GLU A 42 3.15 -6.22 -11.24
CA GLU A 42 3.96 -7.29 -11.82
C GLU A 42 3.32 -8.67 -11.62
N PRO A 43 2.83 -9.07 -10.43
CA PRO A 43 2.23 -10.38 -10.24
C PRO A 43 0.97 -10.60 -11.11
N SER A 44 0.15 -9.56 -11.29
CA SER A 44 -1.03 -9.59 -12.16
C SER A 44 -0.63 -9.76 -13.63
N ILE A 45 0.36 -8.98 -14.07
CA ILE A 45 0.87 -9.00 -15.45
C ILE A 45 1.51 -10.36 -15.75
N ASP A 46 2.34 -10.88 -14.85
CA ASP A 46 3.00 -12.17 -15.00
C ASP A 46 2.00 -13.32 -15.14
N ARG A 47 0.92 -13.29 -14.34
CA ARG A 47 -0.19 -14.25 -14.46
C ARG A 47 -0.85 -14.20 -15.83
N ALA A 48 -1.18 -12.99 -16.30
CA ALA A 48 -1.81 -12.79 -17.60
C ALA A 48 -0.90 -13.27 -18.74
N LEU A 49 0.37 -12.86 -18.74
CA LEU A 49 1.36 -13.27 -19.74
C LEU A 49 1.55 -14.79 -19.78
N LYS A 50 1.61 -15.45 -18.62
CA LYS A 50 1.71 -16.91 -18.54
C LYS A 50 0.50 -17.61 -19.17
N LEU A 51 -0.71 -17.09 -18.95
CA LEU A 51 -1.92 -17.64 -19.54
C LEU A 51 -1.99 -17.42 -21.06
N VAL A 52 -1.63 -16.24 -21.53
CA VAL A 52 -1.59 -15.92 -22.97
C VAL A 52 -0.61 -16.84 -23.69
N LYS A 53 0.63 -16.96 -23.19
CA LYS A 53 1.64 -17.86 -23.75
C LYS A 53 1.19 -19.33 -23.75
N GLY A 54 0.40 -19.72 -22.77
CA GLY A 54 -0.16 -21.07 -22.67
C GLY A 54 -1.44 -21.31 -23.46
N GLY A 55 -1.99 -20.31 -24.17
CA GLY A 55 -3.27 -20.42 -24.88
C GLY A 55 -4.49 -20.61 -23.96
N LYS A 56 -4.37 -20.20 -22.68
CA LYS A 56 -5.40 -20.39 -21.63
C LYS A 56 -5.92 -19.08 -21.06
N PHE A 57 -5.67 -17.96 -21.74
CA PHE A 57 -6.14 -16.66 -21.30
C PHE A 57 -7.67 -16.63 -21.28
N THR A 58 -8.22 -16.32 -20.12
CA THR A 58 -9.65 -16.19 -19.86
C THR A 58 -9.86 -15.03 -18.89
N ALA A 59 -11.08 -14.51 -18.84
CA ALA A 59 -11.43 -13.51 -17.84
C ALA A 59 -11.39 -14.16 -16.44
N GLU A 60 -10.50 -13.66 -15.59
CA GLU A 60 -10.39 -14.05 -14.18
C GLU A 60 -10.19 -12.80 -13.31
N ASP A 61 -10.41 -12.93 -12.00
CA ASP A 61 -10.15 -11.84 -11.05
C ASP A 61 -8.65 -11.70 -10.79
N TYR A 62 -8.07 -10.61 -11.31
CA TYR A 62 -6.67 -10.26 -11.08
C TYR A 62 -6.43 -9.45 -9.81
N GLY A 63 -7.49 -8.97 -9.15
CA GLY A 63 -7.41 -8.17 -7.93
C GLY A 63 -6.67 -8.89 -6.81
N ILE A 64 -6.80 -10.21 -6.73
CA ILE A 64 -6.11 -11.05 -5.73
C ILE A 64 -4.58 -10.89 -5.80
N TYR A 65 -4.04 -10.68 -7.00
CA TYR A 65 -2.59 -10.54 -7.23
C TYR A 65 -2.05 -9.21 -6.75
N SER A 66 -2.92 -8.23 -6.46
CA SER A 66 -2.57 -6.94 -5.87
C SER A 66 -2.39 -6.98 -4.35
N THR A 67 -2.65 -8.13 -3.72
CA THR A 67 -2.55 -8.27 -2.26
C THR A 67 -1.14 -8.69 -1.81
N MET A 68 -0.81 -8.45 -0.53
CA MET A 68 0.50 -8.80 0.03
C MET A 68 0.83 -10.30 -0.09
N LYS A 69 -0.19 -11.17 -0.02
CA LYS A 69 -0.04 -12.63 -0.17
C LYS A 69 0.58 -13.01 -1.52
N HIS A 70 0.27 -12.25 -2.57
CA HIS A 70 0.78 -12.44 -3.93
C HIS A 70 1.94 -11.50 -4.26
N GLN A 71 2.50 -10.82 -3.25
CA GLN A 71 3.54 -9.79 -3.40
C GLN A 71 3.11 -8.59 -4.25
N GLY A 72 1.81 -8.42 -4.50
CA GLY A 72 1.26 -7.27 -5.20
C GLY A 72 1.18 -5.99 -4.37
N ALA A 73 1.42 -6.07 -3.07
CA ALA A 73 1.48 -4.91 -2.20
C ALA A 73 2.56 -5.06 -1.14
N SER A 74 3.16 -3.95 -0.75
CA SER A 74 4.10 -3.89 0.37
C SER A 74 4.06 -2.52 1.06
N LEU A 75 4.65 -2.46 2.26
CA LEU A 75 4.88 -1.19 2.95
C LEU A 75 6.27 -0.68 2.60
N ALA A 76 6.39 0.59 2.23
CA ALA A 76 7.68 1.23 2.02
C ALA A 76 8.48 1.36 3.32
N PRO A 77 9.82 1.43 3.26
CA PRO A 77 10.65 1.73 4.43
C PRO A 77 10.26 3.07 5.09
N LEU A 78 10.47 3.18 6.40
CA LEU A 78 10.19 4.42 7.15
C LEU A 78 11.19 5.55 6.86
N GLY A 79 12.39 5.20 6.39
CA GLY A 79 13.47 6.13 6.03
C GLY A 79 13.74 7.20 7.09
N THR A 80 13.48 8.48 6.80
CA THR A 80 13.72 9.60 7.73
C THR A 80 12.91 9.53 9.03
N PHE A 81 11.88 8.68 9.06
CA PHE A 81 11.04 8.43 10.24
C PHE A 81 11.47 7.22 11.07
N GLU A 82 12.49 6.46 10.66
CA GLU A 82 12.89 5.21 11.34
C GLU A 82 13.17 5.42 12.84
N ALA A 83 13.83 6.52 13.19
CA ALA A 83 14.11 6.91 14.58
C ALA A 83 12.95 7.68 15.25
N LYS A 84 12.00 8.19 14.48
CA LYS A 84 10.86 8.99 14.96
C LYS A 84 9.67 8.10 15.36
N VAL A 85 9.53 6.92 14.76
CA VAL A 85 8.44 5.98 15.05
C VAL A 85 8.78 5.14 16.29
N PRO A 86 7.92 5.11 17.32
CA PRO A 86 8.15 4.31 18.52
C PRO A 86 8.32 2.82 18.22
N ALA A 87 9.25 2.15 18.91
CA ALA A 87 9.56 0.74 18.70
C ALA A 87 8.33 -0.17 18.81
N ALA A 88 7.46 0.07 19.79
CA ALA A 88 6.22 -0.69 19.97
C ALA A 88 5.29 -0.62 18.75
N ILE A 89 5.24 0.53 18.06
CA ILE A 89 4.45 0.69 16.83
C ILE A 89 5.09 -0.08 15.69
N LYS A 90 6.42 -0.01 15.53
CA LYS A 90 7.15 -0.78 14.51
C LYS A 90 6.91 -2.28 14.67
N THR A 91 7.01 -2.79 15.90
CA THR A 91 6.73 -4.19 16.23
C THR A 91 5.27 -4.57 15.91
N ALA A 92 4.30 -3.72 16.25
CA ALA A 92 2.89 -3.99 15.97
C ALA A 92 2.59 -4.04 14.46
N VAL A 93 3.18 -3.12 13.68
CA VAL A 93 3.05 -3.11 12.21
C VAL A 93 3.68 -4.35 11.59
N GLU A 94 4.89 -4.71 12.01
CA GLU A 94 5.58 -5.91 11.53
C GLU A 94 4.79 -7.19 11.84
N ALA A 95 4.26 -7.32 13.07
CA ALA A 95 3.43 -8.45 13.45
C ALA A 95 2.16 -8.53 12.60
N LYS A 96 1.52 -7.39 12.31
CA LYS A 96 0.32 -7.34 11.47
C LYS A 96 0.65 -7.72 10.02
N GLN A 97 1.74 -7.19 9.47
CA GLN A 97 2.23 -7.55 8.14
C GLN A 97 2.50 -9.05 8.02
N LYS A 98 3.17 -9.65 9.01
CA LYS A 98 3.39 -11.10 9.05
C LYS A 98 2.08 -11.89 9.10
N ALA A 99 1.11 -11.45 9.90
CA ALA A 99 -0.19 -12.11 9.98
C ALA A 99 -0.99 -12.03 8.66
N ILE A 100 -0.91 -10.90 7.94
CA ILE A 100 -1.50 -10.74 6.60
C ILE A 100 -0.85 -11.71 5.61
N LEU A 101 0.49 -11.73 5.57
CA LEU A 101 1.25 -12.63 4.69
C LEU A 101 1.01 -14.10 4.98
N ALA A 102 0.86 -14.47 6.26
CA ALA A 102 0.54 -15.82 6.70
C ALA A 102 -0.92 -16.21 6.47
N GLY A 103 -1.80 -15.26 6.13
CA GLY A 103 -3.24 -15.48 5.99
C GLY A 103 -3.98 -15.69 7.32
N SER A 104 -3.31 -15.56 8.47
CA SER A 104 -3.93 -15.62 9.79
C SER A 104 -4.68 -14.32 10.14
N PHE A 105 -4.47 -13.26 9.38
CA PHE A 105 -5.26 -12.03 9.44
C PHE A 105 -5.71 -11.61 8.04
N ALA A 106 -7.02 -11.54 7.82
CA ALA A 106 -7.61 -11.06 6.57
C ALA A 106 -8.09 -9.61 6.73
N VAL A 107 -7.58 -8.71 5.87
CA VAL A 107 -8.12 -7.36 5.74
C VAL A 107 -9.41 -7.46 4.94
N LYS A 108 -10.54 -7.09 5.55
CA LYS A 108 -11.83 -7.08 4.85
C LYS A 108 -11.88 -5.86 3.94
N VAL A 109 -12.26 -6.07 2.68
CA VAL A 109 -12.61 -5.00 1.76
C VAL A 109 -14.04 -4.57 2.07
N ASP A 110 -14.25 -3.27 2.22
CA ASP A 110 -15.56 -2.66 2.33
C ASP A 110 -15.86 -1.90 1.04
N ASP A 111 -16.70 -2.50 0.19
CA ASP A 111 -17.11 -1.93 -1.10
C ASP A 111 -18.28 -0.96 -0.99
N ASN A 112 -18.76 -0.69 0.23
CA ASN A 112 -19.77 0.34 0.42
C ASN A 112 -19.21 1.72 0.07
N GLN A 113 -20.10 2.62 -0.34
CA GLN A 113 -19.74 4.00 -0.65
C GLN A 113 -18.99 4.64 0.55
N PRO A 114 -17.80 5.23 0.32
CA PRO A 114 -17.08 5.92 1.38
C PRO A 114 -17.94 7.02 1.98
N LYS A 115 -18.13 6.97 3.31
CA LYS A 115 -18.85 8.03 4.03
C LYS A 115 -17.96 9.26 4.15
N ALA A 116 -18.51 10.45 3.95
CA ALA A 116 -17.78 11.69 4.17
C ALA A 116 -17.33 11.75 5.64
N ALA A 117 -16.02 11.86 5.87
CA ALA A 117 -15.42 11.90 7.21
C ALA A 117 -15.08 13.32 7.70
N PHE A 118 -15.46 14.36 6.94
CA PHE A 118 -15.17 15.75 7.29
C PHE A 118 -16.19 16.24 8.31
N LYS A 119 -15.71 16.60 9.50
CA LYS A 119 -16.37 17.53 10.41
C LYS A 119 -15.70 18.90 10.28
#